data_AF-A0A6S6TU33-F1
#
_entry.id   AF-A0A6S6TU33-F1
#
_cell.length_a   1.000
_cell.length_b   1.000
_cell.length_c   1.000
_cell.angle_alpha   90.00
_cell.angle_beta   90.00
_cell.angle_gamma   90.00
#
_symmetry.space_group_name_H-M   'P 1'
#
loop_
_entity.id
_entity.type
_entity.pdbx_description
1 polymer ?
#
loop_
_entity_poly.entity_id
_entity_poly.type
_entity_poly.pdbx_seq_one_letter_code
_entity_poly.pdbx_strand_id
1 'polypeptide(L)'
;MDMTDQQLLRYSRQIMLPQFDVEGQEQLLESSALIVGVGGLGSPVSMYLAAAGVGKLVLTDPDTVDLTNLQRQIVHSTATVDVLKVESAAQRLAELNPDIEVVCIPEALGDDALLEAVKSVDLVVDCTDNLETRFAVNRACVEAVKPLVSAAAIRWEGQISVFHPGVEGSPCYQCFYGDVAGLPQTCS
;
A
#
# COMPACT_ATOMS: atom_id res chain seq x y z
N MET A 1 -3.81 -21.33 8.63
CA MET A 1 -4.57 -21.51 9.90
C MET A 1 -6.04 -21.62 9.53
N ASP A 2 -6.80 -22.58 10.06
CA ASP A 2 -8.20 -22.74 9.62
C ASP A 2 -9.03 -21.48 9.92
N MET A 3 -9.76 -21.01 8.91
CA MET A 3 -10.62 -19.82 9.02
C MET A 3 -11.74 -20.01 10.04
N THR A 4 -12.07 -18.94 10.78
CA THR A 4 -13.24 -18.92 11.67
C THR A 4 -14.55 -18.84 10.87
N ASP A 5 -15.67 -19.26 11.46
CA ASP A 5 -17.01 -19.12 10.85
C ASP A 5 -17.33 -17.67 10.45
N GLN A 6 -16.86 -16.69 11.25
CA GLN A 6 -17.04 -15.28 10.94
C GLN A 6 -16.24 -14.85 9.71
N GLN A 7 -15.00 -15.32 9.58
CA GLN A 7 -14.17 -15.06 8.40
C GLN A 7 -14.74 -15.77 7.15
N LEU A 8 -15.20 -17.02 7.26
CA LEU A 8 -15.87 -17.72 6.17
C LEU A 8 -17.11 -16.96 5.67
N LEU A 9 -17.91 -16.42 6.59
CA LEU A 9 -19.06 -15.58 6.25
C LEU A 9 -18.63 -14.26 5.57
N ARG A 10 -17.67 -13.54 6.17
CA ARG A 10 -17.15 -12.23 5.69
C ARG A 10 -16.61 -12.35 4.27
N TYR A 11 -15.80 -13.38 4.00
CA TYR A 11 -15.09 -13.57 2.73
C TYR A 11 -15.81 -14.49 1.76
N SER A 12 -17.02 -14.97 2.09
CA SER A 12 -17.81 -15.90 1.27
C SER A 12 -17.88 -15.56 -0.22
N ARG A 13 -18.00 -14.26 -0.56
CA ARG A 13 -18.06 -13.81 -1.96
C ARG A 13 -16.73 -13.97 -2.71
N GLN A 14 -15.60 -13.82 -2.04
CA GLN A 14 -14.27 -13.99 -2.61
C GLN A 14 -13.95 -15.48 -2.74
N ILE A 15 -14.26 -16.27 -1.69
CA ILE A 15 -14.11 -17.72 -1.66
C ILE A 15 -14.90 -18.41 -2.80
N MET A 16 -16.08 -17.89 -3.16
CA MET A 16 -16.87 -18.46 -4.26
C MET A 16 -16.26 -18.23 -5.66
N LEU A 17 -15.20 -17.43 -5.79
CA LEU A 17 -14.56 -17.19 -7.08
C LEU A 17 -13.77 -18.43 -7.52
N PRO A 18 -13.95 -18.88 -8.79
CA PRO A 18 -13.11 -19.94 -9.34
C PRO A 18 -11.63 -19.57 -9.23
N GLN A 19 -10.77 -20.54 -8.89
CA GLN A 19 -9.31 -20.37 -8.74
C GLN A 19 -8.86 -19.54 -7.52
N PHE A 20 -9.79 -19.09 -6.67
CA PHE A 20 -9.46 -18.43 -5.41
C PHE A 20 -9.77 -19.33 -4.21
N ASP A 21 -11.02 -19.78 -4.08
CA ASP A 21 -11.48 -20.71 -3.04
C ASP A 21 -11.05 -20.35 -1.60
N VAL A 22 -11.06 -21.33 -0.70
CA VAL A 22 -10.67 -21.13 0.72
C VAL A 22 -9.16 -20.94 0.83
N GLU A 23 -8.39 -21.68 0.04
CA GLU A 23 -6.93 -21.66 0.08
C GLU A 23 -6.40 -20.27 -0.29
N GLY A 24 -6.95 -19.63 -1.32
CA GLY A 24 -6.58 -18.27 -1.71
C GLY A 24 -6.91 -17.23 -0.64
N GLN A 25 -8.02 -17.42 0.08
CA GLN A 25 -8.37 -16.52 1.18
C GLN A 25 -7.45 -16.70 2.40
N GLU A 26 -7.08 -17.95 2.72
CA GLU A 26 -6.10 -18.24 3.77
C GLU A 26 -4.74 -17.63 3.43
N GLN A 27 -4.30 -17.73 2.17
CA GLN A 27 -3.08 -17.07 1.71
C GLN A 27 -3.15 -15.54 1.88
N LEU A 28 -4.26 -14.89 1.56
CA LEU A 28 -4.42 -13.44 1.83
C LEU A 28 -4.34 -13.12 3.32
N LEU A 29 -5.00 -13.92 4.18
CA LEU A 29 -4.96 -13.73 5.63
C LEU A 29 -3.57 -13.92 6.22
N GLU A 30 -2.70 -14.69 5.57
CA GLU A 30 -1.29 -14.88 5.96
C GLU A 30 -0.35 -13.86 5.30
N SER A 31 -0.83 -13.10 4.32
CA SER A 31 -0.04 -12.12 3.55
C SER A 31 0.08 -10.76 4.24
N SER A 32 1.11 -10.02 3.85
CA SER A 32 1.39 -8.68 4.36
C SER A 32 1.74 -7.68 3.26
N ALA A 33 1.34 -6.41 3.45
CA ALA A 33 1.66 -5.33 2.50
C ALA A 33 2.12 -4.05 3.19
N LEU A 34 3.16 -3.42 2.65
CA LEU A 34 3.59 -2.05 2.98
C LEU A 34 2.96 -1.08 1.99
N ILE A 35 2.23 -0.10 2.50
CA ILE A 35 1.64 0.99 1.72
C ILE A 35 2.40 2.27 2.03
N VAL A 36 3.13 2.78 1.05
CA VAL A 36 3.93 4.01 1.17
C VAL A 36 3.10 5.20 0.68
N GLY A 37 2.62 6.01 1.61
CA GLY A 37 1.68 7.10 1.40
C GLY A 37 0.23 6.65 1.54
N VAL A 38 -0.52 7.29 2.43
CA VAL A 38 -1.95 7.00 2.70
C VAL A 38 -2.84 8.14 2.15
N GLY A 39 -2.39 8.76 1.06
CA GLY A 39 -3.08 9.85 0.38
C GLY A 39 -4.14 9.37 -0.61
N GLY A 40 -4.23 10.04 -1.77
CA GLY A 40 -5.30 9.77 -2.76
C GLY A 40 -5.22 8.38 -3.39
N LEU A 41 -4.01 7.83 -3.56
CA LEU A 41 -3.79 6.46 -4.03
C LEU A 41 -3.85 5.44 -2.88
N GLY A 42 -3.19 5.75 -1.76
CA GLY A 42 -3.14 4.86 -0.60
C GLY A 42 -4.49 4.65 0.10
N SER A 43 -5.39 5.63 0.01
CA SER A 43 -6.76 5.54 0.56
C SER A 43 -7.53 4.34 -0.03
N PRO A 44 -7.82 4.28 -1.35
CA PRO A 44 -8.53 3.14 -1.91
C PRO A 44 -7.73 1.83 -1.80
N VAL A 45 -6.40 1.86 -1.96
CA VAL A 45 -5.55 0.67 -1.82
C VAL A 45 -5.72 0.04 -0.44
N SER A 46 -5.53 0.81 0.62
CA SER A 46 -5.60 0.31 1.99
C SER A 46 -7.01 -0.21 2.33
N MET A 47 -8.06 0.49 1.90
CA MET A 47 -9.45 0.06 2.10
C MET A 47 -9.76 -1.27 1.41
N TYR A 48 -9.33 -1.46 0.16
CA TYR A 48 -9.61 -2.69 -0.58
C TYR A 48 -8.76 -3.87 -0.10
N LEU A 49 -7.49 -3.67 0.25
CA LEU A 49 -6.66 -4.73 0.82
C LEU A 49 -7.20 -5.17 2.19
N ALA A 50 -7.64 -4.21 3.03
CA ALA A 50 -8.28 -4.54 4.29
C ALA A 50 -9.60 -5.30 4.09
N ALA A 51 -10.46 -4.85 3.17
CA ALA A 51 -11.72 -5.54 2.86
C ALA A 51 -11.50 -6.94 2.27
N ALA A 52 -10.42 -7.13 1.50
CA ALA A 52 -10.01 -8.42 0.94
C ALA A 52 -9.46 -9.39 2.01
N GLY A 53 -9.07 -8.86 3.18
CA GLY A 53 -8.53 -9.67 4.26
C GLY A 53 -7.04 -9.95 4.13
N VAL A 54 -6.26 -9.00 3.60
CA VAL A 54 -4.79 -9.04 3.76
C VAL A 54 -4.49 -8.97 5.25
N GLY A 55 -3.83 -10.01 5.77
CA GLY A 55 -3.63 -10.22 7.21
C GLY A 55 -2.96 -9.06 7.92
N LYS A 56 -1.95 -8.46 7.27
CA LYS A 56 -1.19 -7.35 7.82
C LYS A 56 -0.99 -6.21 6.83
N LEU A 57 -1.36 -5.00 7.25
CA LEU A 57 -1.09 -3.77 6.52
C LEU A 57 -0.13 -2.87 7.32
N VAL A 58 1.01 -2.55 6.74
CA VAL A 58 1.95 -1.56 7.27
C VAL A 58 1.73 -0.27 6.50
N LEU A 59 1.41 0.81 7.20
CA LEU A 59 1.11 2.12 6.62
C LEU A 59 2.20 3.11 7.00
N THR A 60 2.78 3.81 6.02
CA THR A 60 3.71 4.92 6.27
C THR A 60 3.25 6.18 5.57
N ASP A 61 3.08 7.26 6.34
CA ASP A 61 2.75 8.61 5.87
C ASP A 61 3.11 9.59 6.99
N PRO A 62 3.93 10.63 6.73
CA PRO A 62 4.35 11.58 7.75
C PRO A 62 3.30 12.66 8.07
N ASP A 63 2.27 12.80 7.25
CA ASP A 63 1.37 13.94 7.32
C ASP A 63 0.18 13.70 8.25
N THR A 64 -0.50 14.80 8.56
CA THR A 64 -1.86 14.81 9.13
C THR A 64 -2.93 14.95 8.06
N VAL A 65 -4.16 14.61 8.40
CA VAL A 65 -5.33 14.78 7.53
C VAL A 65 -5.64 16.27 7.39
N ASP A 66 -5.74 16.72 6.14
CA ASP A 66 -6.12 18.09 5.80
C ASP A 66 -7.47 18.12 5.06
N LEU A 67 -8.31 19.11 5.39
CA LEU A 67 -9.65 19.27 4.81
C LEU A 67 -9.63 19.34 3.28
N THR A 68 -8.63 20.01 2.69
CA THR A 68 -8.49 20.17 1.24
C THR A 68 -8.19 18.87 0.51
N ASN A 69 -7.71 17.87 1.25
CA ASN A 69 -7.36 16.56 0.71
C ASN A 69 -8.53 15.56 0.72
N LEU A 70 -9.59 15.81 1.48
CA LEU A 70 -10.74 14.90 1.62
C LEU A 70 -11.51 14.64 0.33
N GLN A 71 -11.37 15.49 -0.70
CA GLN A 71 -11.99 15.29 -2.01
C GLN A 71 -11.46 14.03 -2.74
N ARG A 72 -10.30 13.50 -2.34
CA ARG A 72 -9.69 12.29 -2.92
C ARG A 72 -9.18 11.27 -1.91
N GLN A 73 -8.97 11.65 -0.65
CA GLN A 73 -8.44 10.77 0.39
C GLN A 73 -9.59 10.11 1.19
N ILE A 74 -10.28 9.19 0.53
CA ILE A 74 -11.57 8.63 1.00
C ILE A 74 -11.48 7.73 2.25
N VAL A 75 -10.27 7.36 2.68
CA VAL A 75 -10.10 6.61 3.94
C VAL A 75 -10.24 7.53 5.15
N HIS A 76 -10.08 8.84 4.97
CA HIS A 76 -10.19 9.86 6.02
C HIS A 76 -11.57 10.52 6.04
N SER A 77 -11.85 11.28 7.10
CA SER A 77 -13.11 12.00 7.27
C SER A 77 -12.89 13.41 7.82
N THR A 78 -13.93 14.25 7.76
CA THR A 78 -13.91 15.59 8.38
C THR A 78 -13.68 15.51 9.90
N ALA A 79 -14.10 14.42 10.56
CA ALA A 79 -13.90 14.23 11.99
C ALA A 79 -12.44 13.93 12.38
N THR A 80 -11.60 13.54 11.41
CA THR A 80 -10.21 13.17 11.64
C THR A 80 -9.23 14.20 11.09
N VAL A 81 -9.68 15.41 10.74
CA VAL A 81 -8.78 16.53 10.38
C VAL A 81 -7.80 16.79 11.53
N ASP A 82 -6.56 17.12 11.20
CA ASP A 82 -5.41 17.29 12.10
C ASP A 82 -4.90 16.01 12.81
N VAL A 83 -5.55 14.86 12.60
CA VAL A 83 -5.03 13.55 13.05
C VAL A 83 -4.00 13.04 12.06
N LEU A 84 -2.99 12.29 12.52
CA LEU A 84 -2.03 11.63 11.63
C LEU A 84 -2.76 10.73 10.61
N LYS A 85 -2.37 10.81 9.33
CA LYS A 85 -3.06 10.04 8.27
C LYS A 85 -3.01 8.54 8.55
N VAL A 86 -1.85 8.02 8.99
CA VAL A 86 -1.71 6.59 9.32
C VAL A 86 -2.66 6.16 10.45
N GLU A 87 -2.88 7.00 11.45
CA GLU A 87 -3.79 6.70 12.58
C GLU A 87 -5.26 6.79 12.14
N SER A 88 -5.61 7.86 11.41
CA SER A 88 -6.95 8.03 10.83
C SER A 88 -7.33 6.85 9.94
N ALA A 89 -6.39 6.41 9.09
CA ALA A 89 -6.60 5.24 8.26
C ALA A 89 -6.74 3.97 9.10
N ALA A 90 -5.84 3.72 10.05
CA ALA A 90 -5.92 2.52 10.89
C ALA A 90 -7.25 2.41 11.64
N GLN A 91 -7.78 3.51 12.18
CA GLN A 91 -9.11 3.54 12.77
C GLN A 91 -10.18 3.11 11.77
N ARG A 92 -10.17 3.70 10.57
CA ARG A 92 -11.15 3.39 9.52
C ARG A 92 -11.06 1.94 9.05
N LEU A 93 -9.85 1.41 8.92
CA LEU A 93 -9.61 0.03 8.50
C LEU A 93 -10.05 -0.97 9.57
N ALA A 94 -9.82 -0.67 10.85
CA ALA A 94 -10.31 -1.50 11.96
C ALA A 94 -11.84 -1.55 12.03
N GLU A 95 -12.53 -0.44 11.73
CA GLU A 95 -14.00 -0.42 11.59
C GLU A 95 -14.48 -1.27 10.41
N LEU A 96 -13.73 -1.28 9.31
CA LEU A 96 -14.06 -2.04 8.10
C LEU A 96 -13.82 -3.55 8.27
N ASN A 97 -12.66 -3.89 8.82
CA ASN A 97 -12.23 -5.26 9.04
C ASN A 97 -11.37 -5.35 10.33
N PRO A 98 -11.96 -5.75 11.46
CA PRO A 98 -11.22 -5.87 12.73
C PRO A 98 -10.33 -7.12 12.78
N ASP A 99 -10.39 -8.00 11.78
CA ASP A 99 -9.66 -9.27 11.76
C ASP A 99 -8.22 -9.12 11.22
N ILE A 100 -7.84 -7.92 10.76
CA ILE A 100 -6.52 -7.63 10.19
C ILE A 100 -5.63 -6.83 11.16
N GLU A 101 -4.31 -7.02 11.08
CA GLU A 101 -3.32 -6.20 11.77
C GLU A 101 -3.02 -4.95 10.95
N VAL A 102 -3.10 -3.76 11.57
CA VAL A 102 -2.66 -2.51 10.95
C VAL A 102 -1.53 -1.90 11.78
N VAL A 103 -0.38 -1.67 11.16
CA VAL A 103 0.80 -1.07 11.79
C VAL A 103 1.02 0.32 11.20
N CYS A 104 1.08 1.34 12.07
CA CYS A 104 1.28 2.73 11.67
C CYS A 104 2.74 3.16 11.85
N ILE A 105 3.31 3.77 10.82
CA ILE A 105 4.63 4.42 10.84
C ILE A 105 4.43 5.89 10.44
N PRO A 106 4.28 6.81 11.42
CA PRO A 106 3.96 8.22 11.16
C PRO A 106 5.20 9.05 10.76
N GLU A 107 6.04 8.50 9.88
CA GLU A 107 7.33 9.06 9.51
C GLU A 107 7.60 8.89 8.02
N ALA A 108 8.39 9.81 7.45
CA ALA A 108 9.00 9.62 6.15
C ALA A 108 10.23 8.72 6.34
N LEU A 109 10.13 7.46 5.90
CA LEU A 109 11.20 6.48 6.08
C LEU A 109 12.45 6.86 5.27
N GLY A 110 13.58 7.01 5.97
CA GLY A 110 14.90 7.06 5.34
C GLY A 110 15.33 5.70 4.79
N ASP A 111 16.39 5.66 3.97
CA ASP A 111 16.81 4.46 3.22
C ASP A 111 16.90 3.18 4.08
N ASP A 112 17.59 3.23 5.24
CA ASP A 112 17.75 2.05 6.11
C ASP A 112 16.41 1.57 6.70
N ALA A 113 15.61 2.49 7.23
CA ALA A 113 14.33 2.17 7.84
C ALA A 113 13.30 1.69 6.80
N LEU A 114 13.37 2.26 5.58
CA LEU A 114 12.57 1.84 4.44
C LEU A 114 12.93 0.40 4.03
N LEU A 115 14.22 0.10 3.92
CA LEU A 115 14.68 -1.24 3.57
C LEU A 115 14.20 -2.28 4.59
N GLU A 116 14.28 -2.00 5.89
CA GLU A 116 13.78 -2.91 6.92
C GLU A 116 12.25 -3.08 6.86
N ALA A 117 11.50 -2.00 6.62
CA ALA A 117 10.06 -2.07 6.41
C ALA A 117 9.71 -2.95 5.19
N VAL A 118 10.42 -2.78 4.07
CA VAL A 118 10.24 -3.59 2.86
C VAL A 118 10.56 -5.07 3.10
N LYS A 119 11.65 -5.39 3.81
CA LYS A 119 11.99 -6.79 4.15
C LYS A 119 10.90 -7.48 4.98
N SER A 120 10.18 -6.71 5.80
CA SER A 120 9.17 -7.21 6.74
C SER A 120 7.82 -7.58 6.11
N VAL A 121 7.61 -7.29 4.82
CA VAL A 121 6.33 -7.52 4.13
C VAL A 121 6.47 -8.37 2.87
N ASP A 122 5.36 -8.88 2.33
CA ASP A 122 5.33 -9.68 1.10
C ASP A 122 5.19 -8.81 -0.15
N LEU A 123 4.48 -7.69 -0.05
CA LEU A 123 4.20 -6.76 -1.15
C LEU A 123 4.45 -5.31 -0.73
N VAL A 124 4.99 -4.50 -1.64
CA VAL A 124 5.10 -3.06 -1.46
C VAL A 124 4.21 -2.34 -2.46
N VAL A 125 3.42 -1.37 -2.00
CA VAL A 125 2.60 -0.51 -2.82
C VAL A 125 3.04 0.95 -2.65
N ASP A 126 3.67 1.48 -3.69
CA ASP A 126 4.07 2.88 -3.76
C ASP A 126 2.88 3.75 -4.20
N CYS A 127 2.38 4.52 -3.24
CA CYS A 127 1.27 5.46 -3.39
C CYS A 127 1.72 6.92 -3.22
N THR A 128 3.02 7.18 -3.32
CA THR A 128 3.61 8.51 -3.12
C THR A 128 3.46 9.39 -4.35
N ASP A 129 3.61 10.71 -4.22
CA ASP A 129 3.56 11.67 -5.31
C ASP A 129 4.92 12.36 -5.57
N ASN A 130 6.00 11.91 -4.91
CA ASN A 130 7.35 12.43 -5.09
C ASN A 130 8.26 11.39 -5.75
N LEU A 131 8.93 11.79 -6.82
CA LEU A 131 9.86 10.98 -7.58
C LEU A 131 11.01 10.41 -6.73
N GLU A 132 11.57 11.20 -5.80
CA GLU A 132 12.67 10.77 -4.93
C GLU A 132 12.29 9.54 -4.10
N THR A 133 11.11 9.57 -3.48
CA THR A 133 10.60 8.44 -2.69
C THR A 133 10.34 7.22 -3.57
N ARG A 134 9.83 7.40 -4.80
CA ARG A 134 9.63 6.28 -5.75
C ARG A 134 10.94 5.55 -6.06
N PHE A 135 12.01 6.30 -6.30
CA PHE A 135 13.33 5.71 -6.53
C PHE A 135 13.88 5.02 -5.27
N ALA A 136 13.70 5.60 -4.09
CA ALA A 136 14.10 4.99 -2.82
C ALA A 136 13.36 3.66 -2.58
N VAL A 137 12.03 3.65 -2.74
CA VAL A 137 11.20 2.45 -2.63
C VAL A 137 11.61 1.39 -3.65
N ASN A 138 11.84 1.78 -4.92
CA ASN A 138 12.32 0.86 -5.94
C ASN A 138 13.66 0.22 -5.56
N ARG A 139 14.64 1.00 -5.09
CA ARG A 139 15.95 0.46 -4.66
C ARG A 139 15.76 -0.56 -3.53
N ALA A 140 14.98 -0.21 -2.50
CA ALA A 140 14.70 -1.09 -1.38
C ALA A 140 14.00 -2.40 -1.83
N CYS A 141 13.02 -2.31 -2.73
CA CYS A 141 12.34 -3.50 -3.27
C CYS A 141 13.26 -4.39 -4.11
N VAL A 142 14.15 -3.80 -4.92
CA VAL A 142 15.14 -4.55 -5.70
C VAL A 142 16.12 -5.27 -4.76
N GLU A 143 16.63 -4.57 -3.75
CA GLU A 143 17.57 -5.13 -2.78
C GLU A 143 16.94 -6.26 -1.94
N ALA A 144 15.71 -6.07 -1.47
CA ALA A 144 14.98 -7.05 -0.67
C ALA A 144 14.29 -8.14 -1.51
N VAL A 145 14.38 -8.06 -2.85
CA VAL A 145 13.70 -8.94 -3.80
C VAL A 145 12.18 -9.00 -3.55
N LYS A 146 11.56 -7.84 -3.32
CA LYS A 146 10.12 -7.71 -3.04
C LYS A 146 9.36 -7.15 -4.24
N PRO A 147 8.16 -7.70 -4.56
CA PRO A 147 7.31 -7.13 -5.59
C PRO A 147 6.87 -5.71 -5.21
N LEU A 148 6.86 -4.83 -6.20
CA LEU A 148 6.48 -3.43 -6.11
C LEU A 148 5.33 -3.14 -7.07
N VAL A 149 4.21 -2.66 -6.54
CA VAL A 149 3.16 -2.01 -7.33
C VAL A 149 3.33 -0.51 -7.16
N SER A 150 3.69 0.19 -8.24
CA SER A 150 3.86 1.65 -8.21
C SER A 150 2.80 2.30 -9.08
N ALA A 151 2.11 3.30 -8.54
CA ALA A 151 1.10 4.06 -9.25
C ALA A 151 1.33 5.55 -9.10
N ALA A 152 0.99 6.33 -10.12
CA ALA A 152 1.07 7.78 -10.14
C ALA A 152 -0.20 8.36 -10.79
N ALA A 153 -0.62 9.54 -10.34
CA ALA A 153 -1.72 10.26 -10.97
C ALA A 153 -1.40 11.76 -11.02
N ILE A 154 -1.46 12.34 -12.22
CA ILE A 154 -1.21 13.76 -12.47
C ILE A 154 -2.34 14.28 -13.34
N ARG A 155 -3.12 15.24 -12.83
CA ARG A 155 -4.26 15.85 -13.53
C ARG A 155 -5.27 14.80 -14.03
N TRP A 156 -5.23 14.49 -15.34
CA TRP A 156 -6.14 13.57 -16.03
C TRP A 156 -5.48 12.25 -16.41
N GLU A 157 -4.21 12.07 -16.04
CA GLU A 157 -3.41 10.91 -16.40
C GLU A 157 -3.14 10.08 -15.15
N GLY A 158 -3.23 8.76 -15.32
CA GLY A 158 -2.88 7.78 -14.31
C GLY A 158 -1.92 6.75 -14.91
N GLN A 159 -0.96 6.32 -14.12
CA GLN A 159 -0.01 5.26 -14.49
C GLN A 159 0.02 4.24 -13.35
N ILE A 160 0.11 2.96 -13.73
CA ILE A 160 0.31 1.86 -12.79
C ILE A 160 1.27 0.87 -13.43
N SER A 161 2.20 0.34 -12.64
CA SER A 161 3.16 -0.66 -13.08
C SER A 161 3.49 -1.62 -11.94
N VAL A 162 3.73 -2.88 -12.30
CA VAL A 162 4.16 -3.93 -11.37
C VAL A 162 5.58 -4.32 -11.73
N PHE A 163 6.48 -4.22 -10.75
CA PHE A 163 7.87 -4.63 -10.86
C PHE A 163 8.10 -5.79 -9.90
N HIS A 164 8.65 -6.91 -10.39
CA HIS A 164 8.82 -8.11 -9.58
C HIS A 164 10.27 -8.59 -9.67
N PRO A 165 11.19 -8.08 -8.82
CA PRO A 165 12.61 -8.43 -8.87
C PRO A 165 12.91 -9.94 -8.80
N GLY A 166 12.05 -10.73 -8.13
CA GLY A 166 12.17 -12.19 -8.07
C GLY A 166 11.79 -12.95 -9.36
N VAL A 167 11.27 -12.28 -10.39
CA VAL A 167 10.90 -12.90 -11.68
C VAL A 167 12.00 -12.60 -12.71
N GLU A 168 12.51 -13.66 -13.33
CA GLU A 168 13.55 -13.55 -14.36
C GLU A 168 13.10 -12.64 -15.50
N GLY A 169 13.96 -11.67 -15.87
CA GLY A 169 13.67 -10.70 -16.93
C GLY A 169 12.72 -9.57 -16.54
N SER A 170 12.25 -9.48 -15.29
CA SER A 170 11.44 -8.35 -14.82
C SER A 170 12.30 -7.08 -14.74
N PRO A 171 11.91 -5.96 -15.37
CA PRO A 171 12.60 -4.69 -15.18
C PRO A 171 12.30 -4.12 -13.79
N CYS A 172 13.14 -3.20 -13.30
CA CYS A 172 12.80 -2.36 -12.15
C CYS A 172 12.29 -0.98 -12.61
N TYR A 173 11.78 -0.17 -11.68
CA TYR A 173 11.32 1.19 -11.99
C TYR A 173 12.42 2.03 -12.66
N GLN A 174 13.65 1.94 -12.16
CA GLN A 174 14.79 2.66 -12.74
C GLN A 174 15.18 2.14 -14.13
N CYS A 175 14.99 0.86 -14.45
CA CYS A 175 15.19 0.35 -15.80
C CYS A 175 14.22 0.99 -16.82
N PHE A 176 13.01 1.33 -16.38
CA PHE A 176 11.99 1.91 -17.24
C PHE A 176 12.13 3.43 -17.40
N TYR A 177 12.37 4.16 -16.31
CA TYR A 177 12.41 5.62 -16.32
C TYR A 177 13.82 6.23 -16.48
N GLY A 178 14.88 5.44 -16.35
CA GLY A 178 16.27 5.89 -16.51
C GLY A 178 16.76 6.83 -15.40
N ASP A 179 17.93 7.46 -15.61
CA ASP A 179 18.45 8.51 -14.73
C ASP A 179 17.72 9.83 -15.01
N VAL A 180 16.77 10.17 -14.13
CA VAL A 180 15.92 11.36 -14.19
C VAL A 180 16.63 12.63 -13.73
N ALA A 181 17.84 12.89 -14.21
CA ALA A 181 18.51 14.17 -14.01
C ALA A 181 17.69 15.29 -14.70
N GLY A 182 16.86 16.01 -13.92
CA GLY A 182 16.18 17.22 -14.36
C GLY A 182 14.66 17.16 -14.56
N LEU A 183 13.96 16.10 -14.13
CA LEU A 183 12.50 16.09 -14.12
C LEU A 183 11.92 16.81 -12.90
N PRO A 184 10.70 17.39 -12.99
CA PRO A 184 9.99 17.94 -11.83
C PRO A 184 9.89 16.88 -10.73
N GLN A 185 10.22 17.26 -9.50
CA GLN A 185 10.31 16.33 -8.36
C GLN A 185 8.93 15.93 -7.80
N THR A 186 7.85 16.60 -8.22
CA THR A 186 6.48 16.32 -7.77
C THR A 186 5.58 15.92 -8.93
N CYS A 187 4.81 14.87 -8.71
CA CYS A 187 3.77 14.37 -9.62
C CYS A 187 2.43 15.09 -9.35
N SER A 188 2.42 16.42 -9.45
CA SER A 188 1.24 17.28 -9.18
C SER A 188 0.82 18.09 -10.40
#